data_AF-A0A139RFE1-F1
#
_entry.id   AF-A0A139RFE1-F1
#
_cell.length_a   1.000
_cell.length_b   1.000
_cell.length_c   1.000
_cell.angle_alpha   90.00
_cell.angle_beta   90.00
_cell.angle_gamma   90.00
#
_symmetry.space_group_name_H-M   'P 1'
#
loop_
_entity.id
_entity.type
_entity.pdbx_description
1 polymer ?
#
loop_
_entity_poly.entity_id
_entity_poly.type
_entity_poly.pdbx_seq_one_letter_code
_entity_poly.pdbx_strand_id
1 'polypeptide(L)'
;MTEPTLSSQLLGLAAIFIGIFILMLLTAKNEEEVEQKTVIIIEEAEDFGEVARRNLRMCDRKSTYDTQPPVGLPSSIEDVPQVFRACIEDYDRLACDYQEEARNNDLLRSQNAGLLEENGRLLYQEMTLDFRKNPRKWRAKT
;
A
#
# COMPACT_ATOMS: atom_id res chain seq x y z
N MET A 1 -61.42 9.55 -3.90
CA MET A 1 -59.95 9.51 -3.83
C MET A 1 -59.44 9.84 -5.23
N THR A 2 -58.70 10.93 -5.40
CA THR A 2 -58.19 11.36 -6.71
C THR A 2 -56.92 10.60 -7.03
N GLU A 3 -56.98 9.72 -8.03
CA GLU A 3 -55.82 8.98 -8.51
C GLU A 3 -54.85 9.94 -9.22
N PRO A 4 -53.54 9.86 -8.93
CA PRO A 4 -52.56 10.70 -9.61
C PRO A 4 -52.50 10.34 -11.09
N THR A 5 -52.55 11.35 -11.96
CA THR A 5 -52.45 11.16 -13.40
C THR A 5 -51.04 10.68 -13.79
N LEU A 6 -50.95 9.90 -14.86
CA LEU A 6 -49.68 9.34 -15.35
C LEU A 6 -48.62 10.44 -15.59
N SER A 7 -49.05 11.64 -15.99
CA SER A 7 -48.17 12.81 -16.14
C SER A 7 -47.57 13.30 -14.82
N SER A 8 -48.33 13.30 -13.71
CA SER A 8 -47.80 13.74 -12.42
C SER A 8 -46.80 12.75 -11.84
N GLN A 9 -46.97 11.45 -12.11
CA GLN A 9 -46.00 10.43 -11.72
C GLN A 9 -44.69 10.54 -12.51
N LEU A 10 -44.77 10.76 -13.83
CA LEU A 10 -43.58 10.98 -14.67
C LEU A 10 -42.82 12.26 -14.28
N LEU A 11 -43.55 13.35 -13.97
CA LEU A 11 -42.95 14.60 -13.52
C LEU A 11 -42.21 14.42 -12.18
N GLY A 12 -42.80 13.68 -11.24
CA GLY A 12 -42.17 13.35 -9.96
C GLY A 12 -40.89 12.53 -10.13
N LEU A 13 -40.91 11.54 -11.02
CA LEU A 13 -39.73 10.72 -11.35
C LEU A 13 -38.60 11.56 -11.97
N ALA A 14 -38.94 12.44 -12.92
CA ALA A 14 -37.98 13.35 -13.53
C ALA A 14 -37.34 14.31 -12.50
N ALA A 15 -38.15 14.84 -11.57
CA ALA A 15 -37.65 15.72 -10.51
C ALA A 15 -36.66 15.00 -9.57
N ILE A 16 -36.93 13.73 -9.21
CA ILE A 16 -36.02 12.91 -8.41
C ILE A 16 -34.71 12.67 -9.16
N PHE A 17 -34.77 12.32 -10.45
CA PHE A 17 -33.57 12.12 -11.27
C PHE A 17 -32.71 13.38 -11.36
N ILE A 18 -33.32 14.54 -11.59
CA ILE A 18 -32.61 15.83 -11.65
C ILE A 18 -32.00 16.16 -10.28
N GLY A 19 -32.72 15.93 -9.19
CA GLY A 19 -32.22 16.16 -7.84
C GLY A 19 -30.99 15.31 -7.52
N ILE A 20 -31.03 14.00 -7.83
CA ILE A 20 -29.90 13.08 -7.64
C ILE A 20 -28.71 13.50 -8.53
N PHE A 21 -28.98 13.92 -9.76
CA PHE A 21 -27.93 14.36 -10.69
C PHE A 21 -27.18 15.61 -10.19
N ILE A 22 -27.91 16.60 -9.68
CA ILE A 22 -27.31 17.81 -9.10
C ILE A 22 -26.48 17.45 -7.85
N LEU A 23 -26.97 16.55 -7.00
CA LEU A 23 -26.24 16.06 -5.83
C LEU A 23 -24.93 15.38 -6.23
N MET A 24 -24.94 14.51 -7.24
CA MET A 24 -23.72 13.88 -7.75
C MET A 24 -22.70 14.90 -8.28
N LEU A 25 -23.14 15.92 -9.03
CA LEU A 25 -22.25 16.96 -9.54
C LEU A 25 -21.61 17.78 -8.41
N LEU A 26 -22.36 18.07 -7.34
CA LEU A 26 -21.83 18.78 -6.17
C LEU A 26 -20.83 17.93 -5.38
N THR A 27 -21.09 16.63 -5.23
CA THR A 27 -20.14 15.71 -4.57
C THR A 27 -18.83 15.61 -5.35
N ALA A 28 -18.88 15.43 -6.67
CA ALA A 28 -17.69 15.35 -7.51
C ALA A 28 -16.84 16.62 -7.45
N LYS A 29 -17.48 17.80 -7.47
CA LYS A 29 -16.74 19.08 -7.40
C LYS A 29 -16.04 19.29 -6.04
N ASN A 30 -16.67 18.86 -4.95
CA ASN A 30 -16.08 18.93 -3.62
C ASN A 30 -14.93 17.93 -3.44
N GLU A 31 -15.03 16.75 -4.05
CA GLU A 31 -13.93 15.77 -4.07
C GLU A 31 -12.71 16.33 -4.81
N GLU A 32 -12.89 16.92 -5.99
CA GLU A 32 -11.79 17.55 -6.74
C GLU A 32 -11.11 18.69 -5.96
N GLU A 33 -11.87 19.55 -5.27
CA GLU A 33 -11.29 20.63 -4.45
C GLU A 33 -10.50 20.08 -3.23
N VAL A 34 -10.97 18.98 -2.62
CA VAL A 34 -10.26 18.32 -1.52
C VAL A 34 -9.01 17.60 -2.02
N GLU A 35 -9.09 16.91 -3.16
CA GLU A 35 -7.96 16.25 -3.79
C GLU A 35 -6.90 17.26 -4.22
N GLN A 36 -7.28 18.36 -4.87
CA GLN A 36 -6.33 19.41 -5.26
C GLN A 36 -5.68 20.07 -4.04
N LYS A 37 -6.45 20.36 -2.99
CA LYS A 37 -5.91 20.95 -1.76
C LYS A 37 -4.96 19.99 -1.02
N THR A 38 -5.27 18.69 -1.01
CA THR A 38 -4.38 17.68 -0.40
C THR A 38 -3.13 17.44 -1.23
N VAL A 39 -3.23 17.42 -2.57
CA VAL A 39 -2.07 17.33 -3.48
C VAL A 39 -1.13 18.52 -3.32
N ILE A 40 -1.65 19.75 -3.23
CA ILE A 40 -0.83 20.96 -3.01
C ILE A 40 -0.10 20.91 -1.66
N ILE A 41 -0.75 20.41 -0.60
CA ILE A 41 -0.12 20.26 0.73
C ILE A 41 0.98 19.18 0.73
N ILE A 42 0.82 18.12 -0.07
CA ILE A 42 1.81 17.02 -0.18
C ILE A 42 3.01 17.44 -1.03
N GLU A 43 2.83 18.25 -2.09
CA GLU A 43 3.94 18.74 -2.92
C GLU A 43 4.77 19.86 -2.24
N GLU A 44 4.17 20.71 -1.39
CA GLU A 44 4.90 21.79 -0.69
C GLU A 44 5.59 21.33 0.61
N ALA A 45 5.22 20.17 1.15
CA ALA A 45 5.94 19.55 2.25
C ALA A 45 7.12 18.73 1.70
N GLU A 46 8.30 19.36 1.56
CA GLU A 46 9.56 18.61 1.57
C GLU A 46 9.46 17.57 2.70
N ASP A 47 9.62 16.27 2.38
CA ASP A 47 9.48 15.18 3.34
C ASP A 47 10.26 15.56 4.60
N PHE A 48 9.55 15.69 5.73
CA PHE A 48 10.13 16.10 6.99
C PHE A 48 11.39 15.28 7.33
N GLY A 49 11.41 14.00 6.91
CA GLY A 49 12.57 13.13 7.04
C GLY A 49 13.79 13.59 6.25
N GLU A 50 13.62 14.16 5.05
CA GLU A 50 14.71 14.71 4.24
C GLU A 50 15.22 16.05 4.79
N VAL A 51 14.31 16.94 5.22
CA VAL A 51 14.65 18.21 5.87
C VAL A 51 15.41 17.95 7.18
N ALA A 52 14.92 17.02 8.01
CA ALA A 52 15.58 16.63 9.25
C ALA A 52 16.96 16.02 8.99
N ARG A 53 17.09 15.11 8.01
CA ARG A 53 18.41 14.52 7.64
C ARG A 53 19.39 15.57 7.14
N ARG A 54 18.95 16.52 6.31
CA ARG A 54 19.79 17.62 5.81
C ARG A 54 20.24 18.53 6.96
N ASN A 55 19.33 18.89 7.86
CA ASN A 55 19.64 19.72 9.02
C ASN A 55 20.57 19.02 10.01
N LEU A 56 20.36 17.72 10.27
CA LEU A 56 21.27 16.91 11.08
C LEU A 56 22.66 16.79 10.45
N ARG A 57 22.74 16.63 9.13
CA ARG A 57 24.03 16.57 8.40
C ARG A 57 24.76 17.92 8.37
N MET A 58 24.04 19.03 8.36
CA MET A 58 24.60 20.39 8.40
C MET A 58 24.82 20.91 9.82
N CYS A 59 24.40 20.17 10.85
CA CYS A 59 24.64 20.55 12.23
C CYS A 59 26.10 20.28 12.57
N ASP A 60 26.90 21.33 12.77
CA ASP A 60 28.30 21.24 13.23
C ASP A 60 28.43 20.76 14.69
N ARG A 61 27.29 20.45 15.30
CA ARG A 61 27.18 19.95 16.67
C ARG A 61 27.51 18.45 16.66
N LYS A 62 28.78 18.16 16.88
CA LYS A 62 29.22 16.82 17.30
C LYS A 62 28.35 16.35 18.46
N SER A 63 27.88 15.11 18.40
CA SER A 63 27.20 14.48 19.53
C SER A 63 28.10 14.59 20.75
N THR A 64 27.52 14.75 21.95
CA THR A 64 28.30 14.74 23.20
C THR A 64 29.18 13.49 23.30
N TYR A 65 28.73 12.38 22.69
CA TYR A 65 29.45 11.11 22.66
C TYR A 65 30.55 11.01 21.60
N ASP A 66 30.63 11.96 20.65
CA ASP A 66 31.71 11.99 19.65
C ASP A 66 33.02 12.53 20.23
N THR A 67 32.96 13.30 21.33
CA THR A 67 34.12 13.89 22.00
C THR A 67 34.34 13.35 23.41
N GLN A 68 33.30 12.83 24.07
CA GLN A 68 33.39 12.25 25.40
C GLN A 68 32.70 10.88 25.42
N PRO A 69 33.42 9.78 25.69
CA PRO A 69 32.77 8.47 25.78
C PRO A 69 31.72 8.47 26.90
N PRO A 70 30.59 7.77 26.71
CA PRO A 70 29.57 7.65 27.74
C PRO A 70 30.16 7.06 29.02
N VAL A 71 30.09 7.79 30.13
CA VAL A 71 30.61 7.36 31.42
C VAL A 71 29.57 6.48 32.12
N GLY A 72 29.97 5.29 32.57
CA GLY A 72 29.09 4.35 33.28
C GLY A 72 28.40 3.31 32.41
N LEU A 73 28.60 3.34 31.09
CA LEU A 73 28.26 2.24 30.20
C LEU A 73 29.50 1.38 29.91
N PRO A 74 29.34 0.04 29.84
CA PRO A 74 30.41 -0.84 29.40
C PRO A 74 30.84 -0.49 27.97
N SER A 75 32.14 -0.23 27.79
CA SER A 75 32.75 0.15 26.52
C SER A 75 32.87 -1.00 25.53
N SER A 76 32.95 -2.23 26.04
CA SER A 76 33.04 -3.46 25.27
C SER A 76 32.01 -4.49 25.74
N ILE A 77 31.71 -5.49 24.90
CA ILE A 77 30.80 -6.57 25.29
C ILE A 77 31.40 -7.43 26.41
N GLU A 78 32.73 -7.45 26.52
CA GLU A 78 33.51 -8.06 27.59
C GLU A 78 33.29 -7.38 28.96
N ASP A 79 32.94 -6.09 28.96
CA ASP A 79 32.65 -5.33 30.18
C ASP A 79 31.21 -5.54 30.70
N VAL A 80 30.36 -6.18 29.89
CA VAL A 80 28.95 -6.46 30.23
C VAL A 80 28.86 -7.65 31.19
N PRO A 81 28.04 -7.58 32.27
CA PRO A 81 27.81 -8.72 33.15
C PRO A 81 27.38 -9.97 32.37
N GLN A 82 27.90 -11.13 32.77
CA GLN A 82 27.76 -12.36 32.00
C GLN A 82 26.30 -12.81 31.78
N VAL A 83 25.41 -12.47 32.71
CA VAL A 83 23.95 -12.69 32.58
C VAL A 83 23.39 -11.97 31.36
N PHE A 84 23.82 -10.73 31.10
CA PHE A 84 23.35 -9.95 29.96
C PHE A 84 24.01 -10.36 28.65
N ARG A 85 25.26 -10.87 28.67
CA ARG A 85 25.90 -11.41 27.45
C ARG A 85 25.10 -12.56 26.85
N ALA A 86 24.65 -13.50 27.67
CA ALA A 86 23.80 -14.60 27.21
C ALA A 86 22.50 -14.09 26.58
N CYS A 87 21.85 -13.08 27.20
CA CYS A 87 20.67 -12.46 26.62
C CYS A 87 20.95 -11.79 25.27
N ILE A 88 22.07 -11.08 25.14
CA ILE A 88 22.45 -10.41 23.89
C ILE A 88 22.67 -11.44 22.78
N GLU A 89 23.43 -12.50 23.05
CA GLU A 89 23.66 -13.60 22.09
C GLU A 89 22.35 -14.27 21.65
N ASP A 90 21.42 -14.49 22.59
CA ASP A 90 20.09 -15.03 22.27
C ASP A 90 19.28 -14.10 21.38
N TYR A 91 19.32 -12.79 21.64
CA TYR A 91 18.65 -11.79 20.80
C TYR A 91 19.27 -11.68 19.40
N ASP A 92 20.60 -11.72 19.30
CA ASP A 92 21.31 -11.69 18.01
C ASP A 92 20.94 -12.93 17.19
N ARG A 93 20.87 -14.10 17.83
CA ARG A 93 20.42 -15.33 17.18
C ARG A 93 18.97 -15.21 16.70
N LEU A 94 18.08 -14.72 17.55
CA LEU A 94 16.68 -14.52 17.19
C LEU A 94 16.54 -13.56 16.00
N ALA A 95 17.32 -12.47 15.98
CA ALA A 95 17.32 -11.52 14.87
C ALA A 95 17.80 -12.17 13.56
N CYS A 96 18.84 -13.01 13.61
CA CYS A 96 19.30 -13.79 12.47
C CYS A 96 18.22 -14.75 11.94
N ASP A 97 17.57 -15.50 12.84
CA ASP A 97 16.52 -16.45 12.48
C ASP A 97 15.34 -15.73 11.80
N TYR A 98 14.90 -14.58 12.33
CA TYR A 98 13.85 -13.77 11.70
C TYR A 98 14.24 -13.26 10.31
N GLN A 99 15.49 -12.83 10.12
CA GLN A 99 15.96 -12.38 8.81
C GLN A 99 16.00 -13.52 7.80
N GLU A 100 16.39 -14.72 8.22
CA GLU A 100 16.36 -15.90 7.36
C GLU A 100 14.93 -16.26 6.97
N GLU A 101 14.01 -16.27 7.92
CA GLU A 101 12.60 -16.56 7.66
C GLU A 101 11.95 -15.52 6.73
N ALA A 102 12.28 -14.24 6.90
CA ALA A 102 11.85 -13.18 6.00
C ALA A 102 12.35 -13.41 4.57
N ARG A 103 13.63 -13.76 4.39
CA ARG A 103 14.19 -14.10 3.07
C ARG A 103 13.51 -15.32 2.44
N ASN A 104 13.22 -16.35 3.24
CA ASN A 104 12.51 -17.53 2.77
C ASN A 104 11.07 -17.19 2.33
N ASN A 105 10.38 -16.34 3.07
CA ASN A 105 9.04 -15.89 2.72
C ASN A 105 9.03 -15.10 1.41
N ASP A 106 9.98 -14.17 1.24
CA ASP A 106 10.13 -13.40 0.00
C ASP A 106 10.41 -14.31 -1.21
N LEU A 107 11.25 -15.33 -1.03
CA LEU A 107 11.50 -16.33 -2.06
C LEU A 107 10.22 -17.08 -2.43
N LEU A 108 9.47 -17.60 -1.44
CA LEU A 108 8.21 -18.30 -1.67
C LEU A 108 7.17 -17.40 -2.37
N ARG A 109 7.11 -16.13 -1.98
CA ARG A 109 6.23 -15.14 -2.60
C ARG A 109 6.57 -14.95 -4.07
N SER A 110 7.86 -14.86 -4.41
CA SER A 110 8.31 -14.75 -5.80
C SER A 110 7.99 -16.00 -6.63
N GLN A 111 8.17 -17.19 -6.05
CA GLN A 111 7.85 -18.47 -6.70
C GLN A 111 6.35 -18.60 -6.96
N ASN A 112 5.52 -18.28 -5.97
CA ASN A 112 4.06 -18.32 -6.11
C ASN A 112 3.56 -17.34 -7.17
N ALA A 113 4.16 -16.14 -7.26
CA ALA A 113 3.84 -15.19 -8.32
C ALA A 113 4.15 -15.76 -9.71
N GLY A 114 5.32 -16.40 -9.89
CA GLY A 114 5.69 -17.06 -11.14
C GLY A 114 4.74 -18.21 -11.50
N LEU A 115 4.37 -19.05 -10.53
CA LEU A 115 3.42 -20.14 -10.74
C LEU A 115 2.02 -19.63 -11.15
N LEU A 116 1.55 -18.53 -10.55
CA LEU A 116 0.28 -17.90 -10.91
C LEU A 116 0.30 -17.41 -12.36
N GLU A 117 1.39 -16.78 -12.79
CA GLU A 117 1.56 -16.30 -14.16
C GLU A 117 1.59 -17.45 -15.17
N GLU A 118 2.35 -18.51 -14.89
CA GLU A 118 2.42 -19.69 -15.76
C GLU A 118 1.08 -20.40 -15.88
N ASN A 119 0.37 -20.58 -14.77
CA ASN A 119 -0.97 -21.18 -14.75
C ASN A 119 -1.97 -20.34 -15.57
N GLY A 120 -1.93 -19.02 -15.44
CA GLY A 120 -2.74 -18.12 -16.26
C GLY A 120 -2.45 -18.29 -17.74
N ARG A 121 -1.16 -18.30 -18.12
CA ARG A 121 -0.74 -18.50 -19.52
C ARG A 121 -1.22 -19.84 -20.08
N LEU A 122 -1.09 -20.92 -19.32
CA LEU A 122 -1.54 -22.26 -19.72
C LEU A 122 -3.05 -22.30 -19.93
N LEU A 123 -3.82 -21.69 -19.02
CA LEU A 123 -5.28 -21.59 -19.15
C LEU A 123 -5.68 -20.86 -20.43
N TYR A 124 -5.06 -19.72 -20.73
CA TYR A 124 -5.31 -19.00 -21.99
C TYR A 124 -4.98 -19.83 -23.22
N GLN A 125 -3.88 -20.58 -23.19
CA GLN A 125 -3.49 -21.47 -24.28
C GLN A 125 -4.51 -22.60 -24.47
N GLU A 126 -4.94 -23.24 -23.39
CA GLU A 126 -5.95 -24.31 -23.41
C GLU A 126 -7.28 -23.80 -23.96
N MET A 127 -7.79 -22.69 -23.44
CA MET A 127 -9.02 -22.05 -23.94
C MET A 127 -8.91 -21.75 -25.43
N THR A 128 -7.79 -21.19 -25.87
CA THR A 128 -7.55 -20.88 -27.29
C THR A 128 -7.56 -22.14 -28.16
N LEU A 129 -6.95 -23.24 -27.71
CA LEU A 129 -6.97 -24.52 -28.42
C LEU A 129 -8.39 -25.09 -28.50
N ASP A 130 -9.19 -24.98 -27.45
CA ASP A 130 -10.58 -25.47 -27.44
C ASP A 130 -11.52 -24.60 -28.28
N PHE A 131 -11.31 -23.27 -28.32
CA PHE A 131 -11.97 -22.38 -29.28
C PHE A 131 -11.68 -22.81 -30.73
N ARG A 132 -10.42 -23.17 -31.03
CA ARG A 132 -10.02 -23.65 -32.37
C ARG A 132 -10.64 -25.00 -32.74
N LYS A 133 -10.80 -25.91 -31.77
CA LYS A 133 -11.42 -27.23 -32.00
C LYS A 133 -12.90 -27.15 -32.36
N ASN A 134 -13.65 -26.17 -31.83
CA ASN A 134 -15.08 -26.05 -32.13
C ASN A 134 -15.55 -24.58 -32.27
N PRO A 135 -15.21 -23.90 -33.37
CA PRO A 135 -15.53 -22.49 -33.57
C PRO A 135 -17.04 -22.22 -33.72
N ARG A 136 -17.84 -23.23 -34.11
CA ARG A 136 -19.30 -23.09 -34.28
C ARG A 136 -20.03 -23.00 -32.95
N LYS A 137 -19.59 -23.73 -31.93
CA LYS A 137 -20.22 -23.74 -30.58
C LYS A 137 -20.10 -22.37 -29.89
N TRP A 138 -19.02 -21.64 -30.16
CA TRP A 138 -18.71 -20.39 -29.48
C TRP A 138 -19.13 -19.12 -30.26
N ARG A 139 -19.37 -19.21 -31.58
CA ARG A 139 -19.94 -18.11 -32.39
C ARG A 139 -21.43 -17.88 -32.16
N ALA A 140 -22.16 -18.80 -31.54
CA ALA A 140 -23.61 -18.72 -31.39
C ALA A 140 -24.10 -17.79 -30.25
N LYS A 141 -23.21 -16.98 -29.64
CA LYS A 141 -23.52 -16.19 -28.43
C LYS A 141 -23.38 -14.67 -28.60
N THR A 142 -23.16 -14.19 -29.82
CA THR A 142 -23.19 -12.77 -30.22
C THR A 142 -24.38 -12.53 -31.13
#